data_AF-A0A356UKU6-F1
#
_entry.id   AF-A0A356UKU6-F1
#
_cell.length_a   1.000
_cell.length_b   1.000
_cell.length_c   1.000
_cell.angle_alpha   90.00
_cell.angle_beta   90.00
_cell.angle_gamma   90.00
#
_symmetry.space_group_name_H-M   'P 1'
#
loop_
_entity.id
_entity.type
_entity.pdbx_description
1 polymer ?
#
loop_
_entity_poly.entity_id
_entity_poly.type
_entity_poly.pdbx_seq_one_letter_code
_entity_poly.pdbx_strand_id
1 'polypeptide(L)' 'MEPTKELRICRDAKDDKFLELAVSGRAAYLISGDNDLRSLNPFCGIAIVTAAGFLAATSGEETV' A
#
# COMPACT_ATOMS: atom_id res chain seq x y z
N MET A 1 20.55 7.67 -14.17
CA MET A 1 19.82 8.27 -13.03
C MET A 1 19.07 9.45 -13.60
N GLU A 2 17.76 9.61 -13.54
CA GLU A 2 16.67 9.07 -12.71
C GLU A 2 15.36 9.02 -13.53
N PRO A 3 14.24 8.59 -12.94
CA PRO A 3 13.18 9.59 -12.83
C PRO A 3 12.81 9.87 -11.37
N THR A 4 12.87 11.16 -11.05
CA THR A 4 12.17 11.84 -9.98
C THR A 4 10.68 11.50 -10.05
N LYS A 5 10.24 10.60 -9.18
CA LYS A 5 8.83 10.36 -8.96
C LYS A 5 8.52 10.84 -7.56
N GLU A 6 8.48 12.16 -7.40
CA GLU A 6 7.68 12.76 -6.34
C GLU A 6 6.23 12.37 -6.66
N LEU A 7 5.84 11.19 -6.20
CA LEU A 7 4.52 10.61 -6.37
C LEU A 7 3.59 11.34 -5.41
N ARG A 8 3.36 12.64 -5.67
CA ARG A 8 2.39 13.50 -4.99
C ARG A 8 0.96 13.03 -5.32
N ILE A 9 0.68 11.79 -4.96
CA ILE A 9 -0.57 11.07 -5.22
C ILE A 9 -1.41 11.05 -3.94
N CYS A 10 -0.79 11.19 -2.76
CA CYS A 10 -1.52 11.30 -1.51
C CYS A 10 -1.78 12.77 -1.14
N ARG A 11 -2.96 13.04 -0.58
CA ARG A 11 -3.33 14.38 -0.06
C ARG A 11 -2.52 14.76 1.17
N ASP A 12 -1.91 13.79 1.84
CA ASP A 12 -1.03 14.00 2.99
C ASP A 12 0.41 13.57 2.66
N ALA A 13 1.35 14.51 2.78
CA ALA A 13 2.76 14.29 2.48
C ALA A 13 3.42 13.27 3.42
N LYS A 14 2.78 12.90 4.55
CA LYS A 14 3.33 11.87 5.44
C LYS A 14 3.20 10.46 4.87
N ASP A 15 2.21 10.22 4.02
CA ASP A 15 1.93 8.89 3.49
C ASP A 15 2.72 8.58 2.22
N ASP A 16 3.15 9.63 1.53
CA ASP A 16 3.97 9.58 0.33
C ASP A 16 5.25 8.75 0.54
N LYS A 17 5.93 8.93 1.68
CA LYS A 17 7.17 8.19 1.98
C LYS A 17 6.95 6.68 2.12
N PHE A 18 5.77 6.25 2.58
CA PHE A 18 5.47 4.83 2.74
C PHE A 18 5.11 4.20 1.39
N LEU A 19 4.38 4.95 0.55
CA LEU A 19 4.06 4.56 -0.81
C LEU A 19 5.32 4.50 -1.68
N GLU A 20 6.19 5.52 -1.60
CA GLU A 20 7.47 5.56 -2.32
C GLU A 20 8.39 4.42 -1.88
N LEU A 21 8.47 4.14 -0.57
CA LEU A 21 9.27 3.02 -0.06
C LEU A 21 8.69 1.67 -0.52
N ALA A 22 7.37 1.52 -0.53
CA ALA A 22 6.71 0.31 -1.02
C ALA A 22 6.95 0.11 -2.53
N VAL A 23 6.85 1.17 -3.33
CA VAL A 23 7.13 1.13 -4.78
C VAL A 23 8.61 0.85 -5.06
N SER A 24 9.51 1.55 -4.38
CA SER A 24 10.96 1.38 -4.51
C SER A 24 11.40 -0.02 -4.07
N GLY A 25 10.78 -0.55 -3.01
CA GLY A 25 10.97 -1.90 -2.52
C GLY A 25 10.26 -2.98 -3.35
N ARG A 26 9.42 -2.60 -4.32
CA ARG A 26 8.53 -3.51 -5.07
C ARG A 26 7.70 -4.40 -4.13
N ALA A 27 7.17 -3.81 -3.07
CA ALA A 27 6.33 -4.50 -2.12
C ALA A 27 5.02 -4.95 -2.79
N ALA A 28 4.56 -6.16 -2.48
CA ALA A 28 3.27 -6.64 -2.96
C ALA A 28 2.09 -6.09 -2.13
N TYR A 29 2.33 -5.81 -0.84
CA TYR A 29 1.30 -5.37 0.10
C TYR A 29 1.80 -4.21 0.95
N LEU A 30 0.96 -3.20 1.13
CA LEU A 30 1.13 -2.12 2.10
C LEU A 30 0.05 -2.27 3.18
N ILE A 31 0.46 -2.55 4.41
CA ILE A 31 -0.46 -2.74 5.52
C ILE A 31 -0.68 -1.39 6.20
N SER A 32 -1.89 -0.84 6.07
CA SER A 32 -2.28 0.41 6.73
C SER A 32 -3.69 0.33 7.32
N GLY A 33 -3.87 0.89 8.52
CA GLY A 33 -5.17 1.11 9.13
C GLY A 33 -5.86 2.39 8.66
N ASP A 34 -5.14 3.21 7.89
CA ASP A 34 -5.62 4.49 7.42
C ASP A 34 -6.53 4.32 6.18
N ASN A 35 -7.72 4.92 6.24
CA ASN A 35 -8.72 4.79 5.19
C ASN A 35 -8.41 5.65 3.96
N ASP A 36 -7.70 6.76 4.13
CA ASP A 36 -7.26 7.60 3.03
C ASP A 36 -6.22 6.86 2.17
N LEU A 37 -5.29 6.12 2.79
CA LEU A 37 -4.37 5.24 2.05
C LEU A 37 -5.10 4.09 1.35
N ARG A 38 -6.07 3.45 2.01
CA ARG A 38 -6.85 2.36 1.39
C ARG A 38 -7.68 2.83 0.20
N SER A 39 -8.07 4.10 0.16
CA SER A 39 -8.78 4.68 -0.99
C SER A 39 -7.90 4.77 -2.24
N LEU A 40 -6.58 4.68 -2.09
CA LEU A 40 -5.60 4.62 -3.18
C LEU A 40 -5.33 3.18 -3.66
N ASN A 41 -6.02 2.18 -3.08
CA ASN A 41 -5.86 0.77 -3.46
C ASN A 41 -6.55 0.47 -4.80
N PRO A 42 -5.88 -0.22 -5.75
CA PRO A 42 -4.48 -0.60 -5.77
C PRO A 42 -3.55 0.54 -6.21
N PHE A 43 -2.43 0.70 -5.50
CA PHE A 43 -1.47 1.77 -5.78
C PHE A 43 -0.25 1.22 -6.50
N CYS A 44 -0.03 1.58 -7.77
CA CYS A 44 1.12 1.12 -8.57
C CYS A 44 1.34 -0.41 -8.54
N GLY A 45 0.27 -1.21 -8.43
CA GLY A 45 0.34 -2.68 -8.34
C GLY A 45 0.54 -3.22 -6.92
N ILE A 46 0.57 -2.35 -5.90
CA ILE A 46 0.68 -2.69 -4.49
C ILE A 46 -0.73 -2.71 -3.89
N ALA A 47 -1.07 -3.80 -3.21
CA ALA A 47 -2.35 -3.92 -2.52
C ALA A 47 -2.28 -3.25 -1.15
N ILE A 48 -3.11 -2.24 -0.91
CA ILE A 48 -3.20 -1.55 0.39
C ILE A 48 -4.31 -2.21 1.20
N VAL A 49 -3.93 -2.90 2.28
CA VAL A 49 -4.83 -3.71 3.11
C VAL A 49 -4.70 -3.32 4.58
N THR A 50 -5.73 -3.60 5.39
CA THR A 50 -5.60 -3.49 6.85
C THR A 50 -4.80 -4.66 7.41
N ALA A 51 -4.21 -4.48 8.60
CA ALA A 51 -3.59 -5.58 9.33
C ALA A 51 -4.58 -6.73 9.51
N ALA A 52 -5.82 -6.45 9.92
CA ALA A 52 -6.88 -7.46 10.03
C ALA A 52 -7.17 -8.17 8.69
N GLY A 53 -7.24 -7.43 7.57
CA GLY A 53 -7.47 -8.01 6.25
C GLY A 53 -6.29 -8.87 5.77
N PHE A 54 -5.06 -8.44 6.05
CA PHE A 54 -3.87 -9.22 5.76
C PHE A 54 -3.80 -10.49 6.61
N LEU A 55 -4.04 -10.37 7.92
CA LEU A 55 -4.13 -11.51 8.83
C LEU A 55 -5.20 -12.51 8.36
N ALA A 56 -6.38 -12.05 7.95
CA ALA A 56 -7.42 -12.92 7.41
C ALA A 56 -6.96 -13.65 6.13
N ALA A 57 -6.30 -12.94 5.21
CA ALA A 57 -5.76 -13.53 3.99
C ALA A 57 -4.64 -14.55 4.24
N THR A 58 -3.82 -14.35 5.29
CA THR A 58 -2.73 -15.27 5.64
C THR A 58 -3.13 -16.37 6.62
N SER A 59 -4.23 -16.18 7.37
CA SER A 59 -4.69 -17.15 8.38
C SER A 59 -5.44 -18.34 7.79
N GLY A 60 -5.61 -18.40 6.47
CA GLY A 60 -5.99 -19.63 5.80
C GLY A 60 -7.45 -20.06 6.02
N GLU A 61 -8.41 -19.14 5.90
CA GLU A 61 -9.77 -19.54 5.57
C GLU A 61 -9.91 -19.54 4.04
N GLU A 62 -9.35 -20.57 3.41
CA GLU A 62 -9.77 -21.00 2.07
C GLU A 62 -11.24 -21.38 2.15
N THR A 63 -12.13 -20.44 1.88
CA THR A 63 -13.52 -20.78 1.57
C THR A 63 -13.70 -20.65 0.06
N VAL A 64 -13.59 -21.82 -0.57
CA VAL A 64 -14.20 -22.30 -1.82
C VAL A 64 -15.29 -21.42 -2.45
#